data_AF-A0A3B9T1V7-F1
#
_entry.id   AF-A0A3B9T1V7-F1
#
_cell.length_a   1.000
_cell.length_b   1.000
_cell.length_c   1.000
_cell.angle_alpha   90.00
_cell.angle_beta   90.00
_cell.angle_gamma   90.00
#
_symmetry.space_group_name_H-M   'P 1'
#
loop_
_entity.id
_entity.type
_entity.pdbx_description
1 polymer ?
#
loop_
_entity_poly.entity_id
_entity_poly.type
_entity_poly.pdbx_seq_one_letter_code
_entity_poly.pdbx_strand_id
1 'polypeptide(L)'
;MPVRREPRPRKLQRPPIPELDISAPRSMRRAGKGTGLLLTAFGAALIYLAYTLVTQSPVYMAKSGKATYGKVFDRTGDVLFDGTQPLTNYQWGQFSDVGNLIGDTSGQMSNTIVSRNIDALANYTFSYGNNAGTASLTTTLSHSANRAVFNAFGYKNGTAIAYNWQTGEVMVCVSKPCVDIVQGYENVDSMPSGSLLCKAFSPIVPGSTQKVSTLLAAYQSAGVDTINALEYNCSGAWTNANGDVIKCHQGYGHGTQNLPTAFANSCNPYFAQLVQSGVVPLSAIISAYTKMGYAVNGEKAASMELNGIVIPAASTVLKDNTQFETQWGALGQGKTLVSPYQLMLWQGAIANGTGNAVKPYLLASKTSPKGHETKLASRADTGEMFTPESAQAVQNVMTQNVREHYGTLSGYTCGVKSGTAQVNDNGKEYENSLLVGFCLDEQCPVAFCIVIEERESWDVTTAQIARTLLDAVSAARS
;
A
#
# COMPACT_ATOMS: atom_id res chain seq x y z
N MET A 1 -56.31 -3.72 -114.82
CA MET A 1 -56.20 -3.78 -113.35
C MET A 1 -54.90 -4.51 -112.99
N PRO A 2 -54.21 -4.13 -111.90
CA PRO A 2 -53.00 -3.29 -111.87
C PRO A 2 -51.74 -4.17 -111.63
N VAL A 3 -50.49 -3.72 -111.44
CA VAL A 3 -49.94 -2.68 -110.55
C VAL A 3 -48.56 -2.28 -111.07
N ARG A 4 -48.33 -0.97 -111.18
CA ARG A 4 -47.08 -0.36 -111.65
C ARG A 4 -46.18 -0.02 -110.45
N ARG A 5 -44.91 -0.39 -110.58
CA ARG A 5 -43.85 -0.26 -109.57
C ARG A 5 -43.27 1.15 -109.52
N GLU A 6 -42.82 1.52 -108.34
CA GLU A 6 -42.04 2.74 -108.05
C GLU A 6 -40.89 2.42 -107.05
N PRO A 7 -39.95 3.34 -106.76
CA PRO A 7 -38.51 3.18 -107.01
C PRO A 7 -37.67 2.90 -105.75
N ARG A 8 -36.38 2.53 -105.94
CA ARG A 8 -35.42 2.23 -104.86
C ARG A 8 -34.62 3.46 -104.41
N PRO A 9 -34.44 3.71 -103.10
CA PRO A 9 -33.45 4.65 -102.58
C PRO A 9 -32.20 3.99 -101.95
N ARG A 10 -31.11 4.79 -101.94
CA ARG A 10 -29.73 4.54 -101.47
C ARG A 10 -29.59 4.12 -99.99
N LYS A 11 -28.57 3.31 -99.71
CA LYS A 11 -28.08 3.01 -98.35
C LYS A 11 -27.26 4.19 -97.79
N LEU A 12 -27.64 4.69 -96.61
CA LEU A 12 -26.88 5.62 -95.77
C LEU A 12 -26.12 4.84 -94.67
N GLN A 13 -24.84 5.12 -94.51
CA GLN A 13 -23.95 4.52 -93.51
C GLN A 13 -24.17 5.21 -92.15
N ARG A 14 -24.36 4.44 -91.07
CA ARG A 14 -24.59 4.98 -89.72
C ARG A 14 -23.26 5.38 -89.05
N PRO A 15 -23.20 6.50 -88.30
CA PRO A 15 -22.01 6.90 -87.53
C PRO A 15 -21.84 6.03 -86.26
N PRO A 16 -20.65 6.03 -85.62
CA PRO A 16 -20.40 5.27 -84.40
C PRO A 16 -21.21 5.81 -83.21
N ILE A 17 -21.71 4.92 -82.37
CA ILE A 17 -22.41 5.25 -81.12
C ILE A 17 -21.37 5.69 -80.08
N PRO A 18 -21.54 6.82 -79.36
CA PRO A 18 -20.67 7.19 -78.25
C PRO A 18 -20.86 6.20 -77.08
N GLU A 19 -19.77 5.70 -76.50
CA GLU A 19 -19.83 5.02 -75.20
C GLU A 19 -20.30 6.01 -74.14
N LEU A 20 -21.48 5.75 -73.58
CA LEU A 20 -21.97 6.43 -72.38
C LEU A 20 -21.14 5.95 -71.18
N ASP A 21 -20.32 6.82 -70.60
CA ASP A 21 -19.67 6.56 -69.31
C ASP A 21 -20.75 6.51 -68.22
N ILE A 22 -21.11 5.28 -67.81
CA ILE A 22 -22.08 4.99 -66.74
C ILE A 22 -21.40 5.09 -65.36
N SER A 23 -20.52 6.06 -65.15
CA SER A 23 -19.95 6.32 -63.84
C SER A 23 -20.92 7.17 -63.00
N ALA A 24 -21.40 6.60 -61.89
CA ALA A 24 -22.31 7.27 -60.97
C ALA A 24 -21.80 8.67 -60.57
N PRO A 25 -22.63 9.74 -60.66
CA PRO A 25 -22.20 11.12 -60.37
C PRO A 25 -21.47 11.25 -59.04
N ARG A 26 -20.40 12.05 -59.03
CA ARG A 26 -19.50 12.24 -57.86
C ARG A 26 -20.26 12.60 -56.56
N SER A 27 -21.41 13.25 -56.67
CA SER A 27 -22.31 13.56 -55.54
C SER A 27 -22.91 12.30 -54.88
N MET A 28 -23.35 11.30 -55.66
CA MET A 28 -23.88 10.04 -55.14
C MET A 28 -22.80 9.15 -54.54
N ARG A 29 -21.58 9.16 -55.11
CA ARG A 29 -20.42 8.47 -54.50
C ARG A 29 -19.99 9.10 -53.17
N ARG A 30 -20.09 10.43 -53.02
CA ARG A 30 -19.84 11.13 -51.75
C ARG A 30 -20.96 10.89 -50.73
N ALA A 31 -22.23 10.90 -51.16
CA ALA A 31 -23.37 10.57 -50.32
C ALA A 31 -23.29 9.13 -49.80
N GLY A 32 -23.02 8.14 -50.67
CA GLY A 32 -22.85 6.74 -50.27
C GLY A 32 -21.66 6.51 -49.32
N LYS A 33 -20.56 7.24 -49.50
CA LYS A 33 -19.43 7.23 -48.54
C LYS A 33 -19.82 7.87 -47.20
N GLY A 34 -20.60 8.95 -47.20
CA GLY A 34 -21.12 9.59 -45.99
C GLY A 34 -22.09 8.70 -45.21
N THR A 35 -23.04 8.05 -45.90
CA THR A 35 -23.96 7.09 -45.29
C THR A 35 -23.23 5.85 -44.77
N GLY A 36 -22.24 5.35 -45.51
CA GLY A 36 -21.39 4.24 -45.07
C GLY A 36 -20.58 4.58 -43.80
N LEU A 37 -20.03 5.80 -43.72
CA LEU A 37 -19.33 6.29 -42.52
C LEU A 37 -20.28 6.43 -41.33
N LEU A 38 -21.50 6.93 -41.53
CA LEU A 38 -22.52 7.03 -40.50
C LEU A 38 -22.96 5.65 -39.98
N LEU A 39 -23.19 4.69 -40.87
CA LEU A 39 -23.58 3.32 -40.48
C LEU A 39 -22.45 2.60 -39.73
N THR A 40 -21.19 2.79 -40.14
CA THR A 40 -20.04 2.23 -39.41
C THR A 40 -19.86 2.89 -38.05
N ALA A 41 -19.98 4.21 -37.95
CA ALA A 41 -19.94 4.93 -36.68
C ALA A 41 -21.07 4.49 -35.74
N PHE A 42 -22.29 4.34 -36.26
CA PHE A 42 -23.44 3.84 -35.51
C PHE A 42 -23.24 2.40 -35.03
N GLY A 43 -22.75 1.51 -35.91
CA GLY A 43 -22.41 0.13 -35.53
C GLY A 43 -21.33 0.07 -34.45
N ALA A 44 -20.27 0.88 -34.58
CA ALA A 44 -19.22 0.99 -33.56
C ALA A 44 -19.78 1.51 -32.23
N ALA A 45 -20.68 2.50 -32.27
CA ALA A 45 -21.35 3.02 -31.07
C ALA A 45 -22.23 1.96 -30.39
N LEU A 46 -22.96 1.13 -31.15
CA LEU A 46 -23.74 0.02 -30.59
C LEU A 46 -22.85 -1.05 -29.96
N ILE A 47 -21.73 -1.41 -30.60
CA ILE A 47 -20.76 -2.35 -30.04
C ILE A 47 -20.17 -1.78 -28.74
N TYR A 48 -19.78 -0.50 -28.73
CA TYR A 48 -19.28 0.17 -27.54
C TYR A 48 -20.31 0.23 -26.42
N LEU A 49 -21.57 0.52 -26.75
CA LEU A 49 -22.68 0.51 -25.78
C LEU A 49 -22.88 -0.89 -25.20
N ALA A 50 -22.92 -1.93 -26.03
CA ALA A 50 -23.05 -3.31 -25.58
C ALA A 50 -21.88 -3.73 -24.69
N TYR A 51 -20.64 -3.39 -25.09
CA TYR A 51 -19.45 -3.61 -24.28
C TYR A 51 -19.54 -2.90 -22.93
N THR A 52 -19.98 -1.64 -22.91
CA THR A 52 -20.13 -0.85 -21.68
C THR A 52 -21.20 -1.44 -20.77
N LEU A 53 -22.36 -1.83 -21.30
CA LEU A 53 -23.42 -2.48 -20.52
C LEU A 53 -22.94 -3.80 -19.91
N VAL A 54 -22.23 -4.63 -20.70
CA VAL A 54 -21.72 -5.91 -20.21
C VAL A 54 -20.65 -5.71 -19.13
N THR A 55 -19.72 -4.78 -19.31
CA THR A 55 -18.57 -4.59 -18.41
C THR A 55 -18.89 -3.76 -17.16
N GLN A 56 -19.79 -2.79 -17.24
CA GLN A 56 -20.10 -1.87 -16.13
C GLN A 56 -21.38 -2.24 -15.37
N SER A 57 -22.20 -3.16 -15.86
CA SER A 57 -23.43 -3.57 -15.15
C SER A 57 -23.21 -4.08 -13.72
N PRO A 58 -22.12 -4.80 -13.35
CA PRO A 58 -21.88 -5.15 -11.96
C PRO A 58 -21.68 -3.92 -11.07
N VAL A 59 -20.99 -2.89 -11.57
CA VAL A 59 -20.76 -1.62 -10.85
C VAL A 59 -22.08 -0.90 -10.56
N TYR A 60 -22.96 -0.81 -11.56
CA TYR A 60 -24.28 -0.19 -11.39
C TYR A 60 -25.15 -0.98 -10.40
N MET A 61 -25.10 -2.31 -10.47
CA MET A 61 -25.85 -3.17 -9.56
C MET A 61 -25.34 -3.11 -8.13
N ALA A 62 -24.03 -3.10 -7.91
CA ALA A 62 -23.42 -2.92 -6.59
C ALA A 62 -23.88 -1.63 -5.90
N LYS A 63 -24.23 -0.59 -6.67
CA LYS A 63 -24.74 0.70 -6.17
C LYS A 63 -26.27 0.79 -6.10
N SER A 64 -26.99 -0.23 -6.55
CA SER A 64 -28.46 -0.23 -6.62
C SER A 64 -29.15 -0.56 -5.28
N GLY A 65 -28.39 -1.05 -4.29
CA GLY A 65 -28.94 -1.60 -3.04
C GLY A 65 -29.63 -2.97 -3.18
N LYS A 66 -29.66 -3.56 -4.39
CA LYS A 66 -30.27 -4.87 -4.68
C LYS A 66 -29.25 -5.96 -5.09
N ALA A 67 -27.96 -5.66 -4.96
CA ALA A 67 -26.92 -6.63 -5.26
C ALA A 67 -26.84 -7.69 -4.16
N THR A 68 -26.53 -8.92 -4.57
CA THR A 68 -26.01 -9.94 -3.66
C THR A 68 -24.50 -10.02 -3.87
N TYR A 69 -23.76 -10.37 -2.81
CA TYR A 69 -22.30 -10.29 -2.83
C TYR A 69 -21.65 -11.64 -2.63
N GLY A 70 -20.43 -11.74 -3.14
CA GLY A 70 -19.58 -12.91 -3.12
C GLY A 70 -18.84 -13.10 -1.80
N LYS A 71 -17.74 -13.87 -1.87
CA LYS A 71 -16.89 -14.17 -0.71
C LYS A 71 -15.49 -13.59 -0.84
N VAL A 72 -14.84 -13.35 0.29
CA VAL A 72 -13.40 -13.08 0.33
C VAL A 72 -12.73 -14.24 1.04
N PHE A 73 -11.66 -14.75 0.45
CA PHE A 73 -10.87 -15.86 0.98
C PHE A 73 -9.46 -15.42 1.35
N ASP A 74 -8.88 -16.11 2.32
CA ASP A 74 -7.45 -16.10 2.59
C ASP A 74 -6.69 -16.90 1.52
N ARG A 75 -5.36 -16.91 1.60
CA ARG A 75 -4.52 -17.62 0.63
C ARG A 75 -4.67 -19.15 0.63
N THR A 76 -5.21 -19.72 1.70
CA THR A 76 -5.42 -21.17 1.89
C THR A 76 -6.86 -21.60 1.61
N GLY A 77 -7.76 -20.63 1.41
CA GLY A 77 -9.18 -20.86 1.12
C GLY A 77 -10.10 -20.63 2.32
N ASP A 78 -9.58 -20.16 3.46
CA ASP A 78 -10.39 -19.80 4.62
C ASP A 78 -11.25 -18.57 4.30
N VAL A 79 -12.50 -18.58 4.74
CA VAL A 79 -13.42 -17.46 4.50
C VAL A 79 -13.06 -16.30 5.43
N LEU A 80 -12.84 -15.13 4.84
CA LEU A 80 -12.59 -13.86 5.53
C LEU A 80 -13.80 -12.91 5.50
N PHE A 81 -14.70 -13.10 4.53
CA PHE A 81 -15.99 -12.43 4.43
C PHE A 81 -16.93 -13.27 3.56
N ASP A 82 -18.22 -13.26 3.88
CA ASP A 82 -19.24 -13.97 3.10
C ASP A 82 -20.51 -13.13 2.94
N GLY A 83 -20.71 -12.58 1.75
CA GLY A 83 -21.90 -11.82 1.38
C GLY A 83 -23.05 -12.69 0.84
N THR A 84 -22.90 -14.02 0.80
CA THR A 84 -23.90 -14.93 0.22
C THR A 84 -24.94 -15.40 1.23
N GLN A 85 -24.70 -15.19 2.52
CA GLN A 85 -25.56 -15.62 3.61
C GLN A 85 -25.49 -14.63 4.79
N PRO A 86 -26.46 -14.66 5.72
CA PRO A 86 -26.38 -13.87 6.95
C PRO A 86 -25.11 -14.18 7.74
N LEU A 87 -24.40 -13.14 8.20
CA LEU A 87 -23.18 -13.30 8.98
C LEU A 87 -23.42 -14.02 10.33
N THR A 88 -24.66 -14.05 10.82
CA THR A 88 -25.08 -14.81 12.01
C THR A 88 -24.87 -16.32 11.89
N ASN A 89 -24.59 -16.84 10.68
CA ASN A 89 -24.22 -18.23 10.46
C ASN A 89 -22.76 -18.55 10.84
N TYR A 90 -21.94 -17.52 11.09
CA TYR A 90 -20.56 -17.65 11.49
C TYR A 90 -20.40 -17.53 13.02
N GLN A 91 -19.36 -18.16 13.55
CA GLN A 91 -19.09 -18.14 14.99
C GLN A 91 -18.61 -16.76 15.44
N TRP A 92 -18.98 -16.38 16.66
CA TRP A 92 -18.47 -15.18 17.29
C TRP A 92 -16.94 -15.22 17.37
N GLY A 93 -16.28 -14.11 17.02
CA GLY A 93 -14.84 -13.97 16.99
C GLY A 93 -14.18 -14.42 15.68
N GLN A 94 -14.89 -15.03 14.74
CA GLN A 94 -14.29 -15.54 13.50
C GLN A 94 -13.61 -14.47 12.66
N PHE A 95 -14.19 -13.26 12.57
CA PHE A 95 -13.62 -12.14 11.79
C PHE A 95 -12.97 -11.06 12.66
N SER A 96 -12.88 -11.30 13.97
CA SER A 96 -12.37 -10.31 14.94
C SER A 96 -10.91 -9.89 14.74
N ASP A 97 -10.13 -10.58 13.90
CA ASP A 97 -8.74 -10.24 13.60
C ASP A 97 -8.53 -9.59 12.22
N VAL A 98 -9.58 -9.56 11.40
CA VAL A 98 -9.53 -9.09 10.00
C VAL A 98 -10.61 -8.07 9.64
N GLY A 99 -11.59 -7.84 10.52
CA GLY A 99 -12.77 -7.01 10.23
C GLY A 99 -12.43 -5.61 9.73
N ASN A 100 -11.47 -4.92 10.34
CA ASN A 100 -11.07 -3.56 9.92
C ASN A 100 -10.23 -3.52 8.63
N LEU A 101 -9.72 -4.66 8.15
CA LEU A 101 -8.99 -4.80 6.89
C LEU A 101 -9.93 -5.23 5.75
N ILE A 102 -10.68 -6.31 6.00
CA ILE A 102 -11.55 -6.96 5.02
C ILE A 102 -12.84 -6.17 4.87
N GLY A 103 -13.43 -5.75 6.00
CA GLY A 103 -14.65 -4.98 6.03
C GLY A 103 -15.89 -5.80 5.68
N ASP A 104 -16.96 -5.08 5.35
CA ASP A 104 -18.21 -5.65 4.89
C ASP A 104 -18.92 -4.71 3.91
N THR A 105 -20.18 -5.01 3.61
CA THR A 105 -21.02 -4.27 2.65
C THR A 105 -21.93 -3.24 3.33
N SER A 106 -21.79 -2.97 4.62
CA SER A 106 -22.67 -2.06 5.38
C SER A 106 -22.43 -0.58 5.06
N GLY A 107 -21.24 -0.26 4.57
CA GLY A 107 -20.78 1.12 4.34
C GLY A 107 -20.20 1.82 5.57
N GLN A 108 -20.14 1.17 6.74
CA GLN A 108 -19.54 1.75 7.96
C GLN A 108 -18.01 1.88 7.84
N MET A 109 -17.37 1.00 7.07
CA MET A 109 -15.94 1.05 6.77
C MET A 109 -15.72 1.24 5.28
N SER A 110 -15.21 2.40 4.89
CA SER A 110 -15.08 2.81 3.48
C SER A 110 -13.72 2.51 2.85
N ASN A 111 -12.72 2.14 3.66
CA ASN A 111 -11.34 1.91 3.22
C ASN A 111 -10.87 0.47 3.53
N THR A 112 -11.67 -0.51 3.10
CA THR A 112 -11.46 -1.95 3.31
C THR A 112 -11.48 -2.72 1.99
N ILE A 113 -11.02 -3.97 1.97
CA ILE A 113 -11.02 -4.79 0.76
C ILE A 113 -12.44 -4.91 0.16
N VAL A 114 -13.44 -5.23 0.98
CA VAL A 114 -14.83 -5.37 0.52
C VAL A 114 -15.37 -4.05 -0.01
N SER A 115 -15.23 -2.95 0.75
CA SER A 115 -15.78 -1.66 0.32
C SER A 115 -15.13 -1.13 -0.95
N ARG A 116 -13.81 -1.33 -1.12
CA ARG A 116 -13.06 -0.81 -2.26
C ARG A 116 -13.15 -1.67 -3.52
N ASN A 117 -13.62 -2.92 -3.39
CA ASN A 117 -13.76 -3.89 -4.49
C ASN A 117 -15.19 -4.47 -4.56
N ILE A 118 -16.18 -3.70 -4.12
CA ILE A 118 -17.59 -4.15 -4.01
C ILE A 118 -18.20 -4.54 -5.35
N ASP A 119 -17.72 -3.95 -6.44
CA ASP A 119 -18.09 -4.26 -7.81
C ASP A 119 -17.56 -5.63 -8.25
N ALA A 120 -16.34 -5.99 -7.86
CA ALA A 120 -15.76 -7.31 -8.12
C ALA A 120 -16.45 -8.43 -7.31
N LEU A 121 -17.07 -8.07 -6.19
CA LEU A 121 -17.84 -8.99 -5.34
C LEU A 121 -19.32 -9.09 -5.73
N ALA A 122 -19.84 -8.28 -6.67
CA ALA A 122 -21.24 -8.36 -7.05
C ALA A 122 -21.53 -9.68 -7.79
N ASN A 123 -22.50 -10.48 -7.29
CA ASN A 123 -22.97 -11.72 -7.91
C ASN A 123 -23.87 -11.44 -9.12
N TYR A 124 -23.48 -10.50 -9.98
CA TYR A 124 -24.29 -10.02 -11.09
C TYR A 124 -23.52 -10.09 -12.40
N THR A 125 -24.20 -10.50 -13.47
CA THR A 125 -23.75 -10.26 -14.85
C THR A 125 -24.90 -9.77 -15.71
N PHE A 126 -24.62 -8.97 -16.73
CA PHE A 126 -25.64 -8.45 -17.64
C PHE A 126 -26.55 -9.55 -18.23
N SER A 127 -25.98 -10.71 -18.57
CA SER A 127 -26.70 -11.80 -19.24
C SER A 127 -27.56 -12.66 -18.31
N TYR A 128 -27.21 -12.78 -17.03
CA TYR A 128 -27.84 -13.72 -16.10
C TYR A 128 -28.44 -13.06 -14.85
N GLY A 129 -28.30 -11.74 -14.72
CA GLY A 129 -28.70 -11.04 -13.51
C GLY A 129 -27.98 -11.58 -12.27
N ASN A 130 -28.72 -11.69 -11.16
CA ASN A 130 -28.24 -12.26 -9.89
C ASN A 130 -28.09 -13.79 -9.90
N ASN A 131 -28.48 -14.47 -10.99
CA ASN A 131 -28.38 -15.94 -11.11
C ASN A 131 -27.04 -16.38 -11.74
N ALA A 132 -26.07 -15.47 -11.82
CA ALA A 132 -24.82 -15.70 -12.54
C ALA A 132 -23.81 -16.61 -11.82
N GLY A 133 -24.06 -16.93 -10.54
CA GLY A 133 -23.16 -17.65 -9.64
C GLY A 133 -22.56 -16.74 -8.57
N THR A 134 -21.47 -17.19 -7.93
CA THR A 134 -20.86 -16.49 -6.78
C THR A 134 -19.51 -15.91 -7.18
N ALA A 135 -19.37 -14.60 -7.06
CA ALA A 135 -18.09 -13.93 -7.20
C ALA A 135 -17.20 -14.21 -5.99
N SER A 136 -15.88 -14.10 -6.15
CA SER A 136 -14.98 -14.11 -5.00
C SER A 136 -13.69 -13.33 -5.22
N LEU A 137 -13.07 -12.94 -4.12
CA LEU A 137 -11.72 -12.39 -4.06
C LEU A 137 -10.86 -13.33 -3.22
N THR A 138 -9.65 -13.62 -3.70
CA THR A 138 -8.66 -14.38 -2.93
C THR A 138 -7.54 -13.42 -2.52
N THR A 139 -7.25 -13.35 -1.22
CA THR A 139 -6.21 -12.49 -0.67
C THR A 139 -4.86 -13.22 -0.57
N THR A 140 -3.78 -12.47 -0.39
CA THR A 140 -2.45 -13.00 -0.05
C THR A 140 -2.26 -13.20 1.46
N LEU A 141 -3.23 -12.75 2.27
CA LEU A 141 -3.23 -12.89 3.71
C LEU A 141 -3.22 -14.37 4.11
N SER A 142 -2.41 -14.71 5.11
CA SER A 142 -2.56 -15.98 5.84
C SER A 142 -3.42 -15.71 7.07
N HIS A 143 -4.65 -16.25 7.11
CA HIS A 143 -5.54 -15.99 8.23
C HIS A 143 -4.97 -16.53 9.55
N SER A 144 -4.40 -17.73 9.51
CA SER A 144 -3.75 -18.35 10.67
C SER A 144 -2.58 -17.53 11.20
N ALA A 145 -1.70 -17.01 10.34
CA ALA A 145 -0.60 -16.15 10.76
C ALA A 145 -1.09 -14.80 11.28
N ASN A 146 -2.07 -14.19 10.61
CA ASN A 146 -2.70 -12.95 11.07
C ASN A 146 -3.31 -13.11 12.45
N ARG A 147 -4.04 -14.21 12.69
CA ARG A 147 -4.64 -14.54 13.98
C ARG A 147 -3.59 -14.78 15.06
N ALA A 148 -2.51 -15.48 14.76
CA ALA A 148 -1.41 -15.70 15.70
C ALA A 148 -0.81 -14.37 16.17
N VAL A 149 -0.56 -13.45 15.23
CA VAL A 149 -0.06 -12.11 15.54
C VAL A 149 -1.10 -11.28 16.31
N PHE A 150 -2.37 -11.32 15.92
CA PHE A 150 -3.47 -10.64 16.63
C PHE A 150 -3.58 -11.08 18.10
N ASN A 151 -3.40 -12.38 18.36
CA ASN A 151 -3.41 -12.96 19.69
C ASN A 151 -2.15 -12.58 20.48
N ALA A 152 -0.98 -12.46 19.82
CA ALA A 152 0.28 -12.06 20.46
C ALA A 152 0.21 -10.66 21.08
N PHE A 153 -0.63 -9.76 20.55
CA PHE A 153 -0.89 -8.47 21.19
C PHE A 153 -1.58 -8.58 22.56
N GLY A 154 -2.27 -9.69 22.87
CA GLY A 154 -3.09 -9.83 24.08
C GLY A 154 -4.16 -8.73 24.14
N TYR A 155 -4.19 -7.99 25.24
CA TYR A 155 -5.07 -6.82 25.46
C TYR A 155 -4.51 -5.51 24.85
N LYS A 156 -3.31 -5.60 24.27
CA LYS A 156 -2.66 -4.70 23.30
C LYS A 156 -3.57 -4.05 22.26
N ASN A 157 -3.73 -2.72 22.29
CA ASN A 157 -4.04 -1.97 21.08
C ASN A 157 -2.77 -1.73 20.26
N GLY A 158 -2.90 -1.65 18.94
CA GLY A 158 -1.77 -1.48 18.04
C GLY A 158 -2.01 -2.08 16.66
N THR A 159 -0.95 -2.26 15.89
CA THR A 159 -1.02 -2.83 14.54
C THR A 159 0.28 -3.53 14.16
N ALA A 160 0.18 -4.55 13.32
CA ALA A 160 1.32 -5.19 12.70
C ALA A 160 1.01 -5.44 11.23
N ILE A 161 1.91 -5.04 10.35
CA ILE A 161 1.80 -5.31 8.92
C ILE A 161 3.11 -5.93 8.43
N ALA A 162 3.00 -6.98 7.61
CA ALA A 162 4.14 -7.64 7.02
C ALA A 162 3.85 -8.16 5.62
N TYR A 163 4.85 -8.03 4.76
CA TYR A 163 4.80 -8.50 3.38
C TYR A 163 6.07 -9.24 3.00
N ASN A 164 5.95 -10.16 2.04
CA ASN A 164 7.08 -10.80 1.42
C ASN A 164 7.79 -9.79 0.50
N TRP A 165 9.00 -9.37 0.86
CA TRP A 165 9.72 -8.33 0.12
C TRP A 165 10.24 -8.79 -1.25
N GLN A 166 10.22 -10.10 -1.55
CA GLN A 166 10.56 -10.66 -2.86
C GLN A 166 9.36 -10.72 -3.80
N THR A 167 8.18 -11.07 -3.27
CA THR A 167 6.98 -11.31 -4.09
C THR A 167 6.01 -10.15 -4.11
N GLY A 168 5.96 -9.35 -3.03
CA GLY A 168 4.93 -8.31 -2.82
C GLY A 168 3.72 -8.80 -2.01
N GLU A 169 3.63 -10.07 -1.65
CA GLU A 169 2.45 -10.61 -0.96
C GLU A 169 2.32 -10.07 0.47
N VAL A 170 1.23 -9.37 0.79
CA VAL A 170 0.91 -8.95 2.17
C VAL A 170 0.34 -10.13 2.94
N MET A 171 1.12 -10.66 3.88
CA MET A 171 0.80 -11.92 4.58
C MET A 171 0.11 -11.72 5.93
N VAL A 172 0.39 -10.59 6.59
CA VAL A 172 -0.17 -10.22 7.90
C VAL A 172 -0.54 -8.74 7.88
N CYS A 173 -1.73 -8.41 8.37
CA CYS A 173 -2.17 -7.02 8.55
C CYS A 173 -3.19 -6.95 9.70
N VAL A 174 -2.65 -6.91 10.91
CA VAL A 174 -3.37 -6.83 12.19
C VAL A 174 -3.61 -5.38 12.57
N SER A 175 -4.79 -5.07 13.07
CA SER A 175 -5.08 -3.78 13.71
C SER A 175 -6.01 -4.01 14.91
N LYS A 176 -5.64 -3.49 16.07
CA LYS A 176 -6.38 -3.60 17.34
C LYS A 176 -6.66 -2.19 17.91
N PRO A 177 -7.88 -1.91 18.40
CA PRO A 177 -9.04 -2.81 18.42
C PRO A 177 -9.56 -3.10 16.99
N CYS A 178 -10.28 -4.20 16.85
CA CYS A 178 -10.89 -4.60 15.58
C CYS A 178 -12.36 -4.94 15.83
N VAL A 179 -13.21 -4.53 14.90
CA VAL A 179 -14.61 -4.93 14.88
C VAL A 179 -14.74 -6.38 14.43
N ASP A 180 -15.65 -7.12 15.06
CA ASP A 180 -16.14 -8.39 14.54
C ASP A 180 -17.44 -8.14 13.77
N ILE A 181 -17.38 -8.24 12.45
CA ILE A 181 -18.51 -7.94 11.56
C ILE A 181 -19.73 -8.85 11.81
N VAL A 182 -19.56 -10.01 12.46
CA VAL A 182 -20.67 -10.88 12.88
C VAL A 182 -21.59 -10.18 13.89
N GLN A 183 -21.03 -9.33 14.76
CA GLN A 183 -21.80 -8.58 15.76
C GLN A 183 -22.52 -7.37 15.17
N GLY A 184 -22.19 -6.98 13.94
CA GLY A 184 -22.70 -5.75 13.33
C GLY A 184 -22.16 -4.50 14.00
N TYR A 185 -22.91 -3.40 13.87
CA TYR A 185 -22.52 -2.05 14.30
C TYR A 185 -23.53 -1.42 15.26
N GLU A 186 -24.29 -2.23 15.97
CA GLU A 186 -25.16 -1.71 17.01
C GLU A 186 -24.29 -1.03 18.08
N ASN A 187 -24.57 0.25 18.37
CA ASN A 187 -23.81 1.08 19.31
C ASN A 187 -22.35 1.40 18.89
N VAL A 188 -22.13 1.84 17.64
CA VAL A 188 -20.81 2.36 17.19
C VAL A 188 -20.20 3.34 18.18
N ASP A 189 -21.02 4.22 18.77
CA ASP A 189 -20.58 5.22 19.76
C ASP A 189 -19.98 4.61 21.04
N SER A 190 -20.28 3.33 21.32
CA SER A 190 -19.73 2.59 22.46
C SER A 190 -18.51 1.73 22.11
N MET A 191 -18.17 1.60 20.82
CA MET A 191 -17.01 0.83 20.40
C MET A 191 -15.71 1.55 20.80
N PRO A 192 -14.65 0.81 21.14
CA PRO A 192 -13.35 1.41 21.37
C PRO A 192 -12.90 2.25 20.17
N SER A 193 -12.28 3.41 20.43
CA SER A 193 -11.78 4.29 19.37
C SER A 193 -10.84 3.54 18.41
N GLY A 194 -11.02 3.78 17.11
CA GLY A 194 -10.24 3.13 16.05
C GLY A 194 -10.68 1.72 15.67
N SER A 195 -11.77 1.17 16.24
CA SER A 195 -12.25 -0.20 15.92
C SER A 195 -12.61 -0.41 14.44
N LEU A 196 -13.02 0.66 13.75
CA LEU A 196 -13.40 0.66 12.34
C LEU A 196 -12.23 1.03 11.39
N LEU A 197 -11.04 1.27 11.95
CA LEU A 197 -9.88 1.74 11.21
C LEU A 197 -8.81 0.65 11.16
N CYS A 198 -8.31 0.34 9.97
CA CYS A 198 -7.06 -0.38 9.85
C CYS A 198 -5.89 0.59 10.11
N LYS A 199 -5.33 0.51 11.32
CA LYS A 199 -4.24 1.39 11.78
C LYS A 199 -2.96 1.22 10.95
N ALA A 200 -2.77 0.09 10.28
CA ALA A 200 -1.64 -0.15 9.38
C ALA A 200 -1.53 0.89 8.24
N PHE A 201 -2.66 1.49 7.87
CA PHE A 201 -2.75 2.45 6.76
C PHE A 201 -2.86 3.91 7.24
N SER A 202 -2.91 4.11 8.56
CA SER A 202 -3.11 5.44 9.14
C SER A 202 -1.77 6.07 9.53
N PRO A 203 -1.56 7.37 9.27
CA PRO A 203 -0.32 8.03 9.67
C PRO A 203 -0.18 8.05 11.19
N ILE A 204 1.01 7.69 11.68
CA ILE A 204 1.39 7.74 13.09
C ILE A 204 2.72 8.50 13.24
N VAL A 205 3.03 8.94 14.46
CA VAL A 205 4.37 9.45 14.78
C VAL A 205 5.35 8.26 14.76
N PRO A 206 6.39 8.25 13.89
CA PRO A 206 7.27 7.09 13.72
C PRO A 206 8.29 6.93 14.86
N GLY A 207 8.54 7.98 15.63
CA GLY A 207 9.61 8.01 16.63
C GLY A 207 10.96 7.64 16.02
N SER A 208 11.82 7.01 16.81
CA SER A 208 13.18 6.65 16.36
C SER A 208 13.28 5.67 15.18
N THR A 209 12.17 5.09 14.68
CA THR A 209 12.21 4.35 13.41
C THR A 209 12.52 5.26 12.22
N GLN A 210 12.19 6.55 12.31
CA GLN A 210 12.52 7.59 11.31
C GLN A 210 14.03 7.76 11.09
N LYS A 211 14.86 7.42 12.09
CA LYS A 211 16.32 7.49 11.98
C LYS A 211 16.87 6.61 10.87
N VAL A 212 16.14 5.57 10.46
CA VAL A 212 16.45 4.77 9.27
C VAL A 212 16.43 5.65 8.02
N SER A 213 15.36 6.42 7.82
CA SER A 213 15.23 7.37 6.69
C SER A 213 16.29 8.47 6.73
N THR A 214 16.62 9.00 7.92
CA THR A 214 17.71 9.98 8.07
C THR A 214 19.07 9.37 7.74
N LEU A 215 19.33 8.12 8.15
CA LEU A 215 20.58 7.44 7.87
C LEU A 215 20.71 7.12 6.37
N LEU A 216 19.63 6.68 5.71
CA LEU A 216 19.59 6.51 4.26
C LEU A 216 19.95 7.82 3.54
N ALA A 217 19.36 8.94 3.97
CA ALA A 217 19.67 10.25 3.41
C ALA A 217 21.14 10.66 3.62
N ALA A 218 21.67 10.38 4.81
CA ALA A 218 23.05 10.67 5.18
C ALA A 218 24.04 9.88 4.31
N TYR A 219 23.86 8.56 4.19
CA TYR A 219 24.70 7.72 3.35
C TYR A 219 24.64 8.12 1.87
N GLN A 220 23.44 8.41 1.36
CA GLN A 220 23.28 8.81 -0.04
C GLN A 220 23.95 10.15 -0.34
N SER A 221 23.98 11.08 0.62
CA SER A 221 24.53 12.41 0.41
C SER A 221 26.02 12.51 0.65
N ALA A 222 26.53 11.85 1.69
CA ALA A 222 27.90 12.05 2.18
C ALA A 222 28.80 10.81 1.99
N GLY A 223 28.22 9.66 1.62
CA GLY A 223 28.93 8.39 1.44
C GLY A 223 29.07 7.59 2.73
N VAL A 224 29.21 6.27 2.59
CA VAL A 224 29.25 5.32 3.71
C VAL A 224 30.44 5.58 4.63
N ASP A 225 31.63 5.78 4.06
CA ASP A 225 32.86 5.99 4.83
C ASP A 225 32.81 7.27 5.66
N THR A 226 32.34 8.38 5.07
CA THR A 226 32.20 9.67 5.75
C THR A 226 31.28 9.54 6.96
N ILE A 227 30.11 8.93 6.78
CA ILE A 227 29.11 8.80 7.85
C ILE A 227 29.58 7.84 8.94
N ASN A 228 30.27 6.75 8.59
CA ASN A 228 30.79 5.78 9.55
C ASN A 228 31.97 6.33 10.38
N ALA A 229 32.69 7.33 9.87
CA ALA A 229 33.78 8.01 10.58
C ALA A 229 33.31 9.08 11.58
N LEU A 230 32.01 9.43 11.59
CA LEU A 230 31.48 10.43 12.50
C LEU A 230 31.36 9.90 13.92
N GLU A 231 31.78 10.74 14.87
CA GLU A 231 31.54 10.53 16.29
C GLU A 231 30.93 11.79 16.90
N TYR A 232 29.93 11.59 17.76
CA TYR A 232 29.29 12.66 18.50
C TYR A 232 29.18 12.30 19.98
N ASN A 233 29.31 13.31 20.84
CA ASN A 233 29.13 13.10 22.28
C ASN A 233 27.65 13.22 22.66
N CYS A 234 27.24 12.37 23.59
CA CYS A 234 25.94 12.41 24.24
C CYS A 234 26.12 12.44 25.77
N SER A 235 25.91 13.61 26.37
CA SER A 235 25.91 13.82 27.82
C SER A 235 24.50 13.72 28.44
N GLY A 236 23.56 13.10 27.72
CA GLY A 236 22.14 12.97 28.11
C GLY A 236 21.25 14.03 27.49
N ALA A 237 21.84 15.12 27.02
CA ALA A 237 21.21 16.10 26.15
C ALA A 237 22.27 16.73 25.23
N TRP A 238 21.82 17.49 24.23
CA TRP A 238 22.68 18.33 23.41
C TRP A 238 21.93 19.61 23.05
N THR A 239 22.60 20.75 23.21
CA THR A 239 22.04 22.05 22.86
C THR A 239 22.42 22.39 21.42
N ASN A 240 21.41 22.65 20.59
CA ASN A 240 21.60 22.97 19.18
C ASN A 240 22.11 24.40 18.99
N ALA A 241 22.40 24.80 17.74
CA ALA A 241 22.93 26.13 17.43
C ALA A 241 21.96 27.29 17.77
N ASN A 242 20.66 27.01 17.91
CA ASN A 242 19.64 27.99 18.30
C ASN A 242 19.40 28.05 19.82
N GLY A 243 20.10 27.24 20.61
CA GLY A 243 19.93 27.19 22.06
C GLY A 243 18.84 26.22 22.54
N ASP A 244 18.20 25.45 21.65
CA ASP A 244 17.20 24.46 22.03
C ASP A 244 17.86 23.15 22.51
N VAL A 245 17.25 22.48 23.49
CA VAL A 245 17.81 21.28 24.12
C VAL A 245 17.20 20.00 23.52
N ILE A 246 18.00 19.21 22.82
CA ILE A 246 17.66 17.87 22.35
C ILE A 246 17.97 16.85 23.44
N LYS A 247 16.92 16.34 24.09
CA LYS A 247 17.05 15.34 25.17
C LYS A 247 17.29 13.93 24.62
N CYS A 248 18.17 13.20 25.28
CA CYS A 248 18.29 11.76 25.11
C CYS A 248 17.31 11.03 26.04
N HIS A 249 16.89 9.83 25.66
CA HIS A 249 16.12 8.97 26.57
C HIS A 249 16.98 8.50 27.77
N GLN A 250 18.31 8.43 27.57
CA GLN A 250 19.27 8.15 28.61
C GLN A 250 19.74 9.46 29.27
N GLY A 251 19.21 9.77 30.45
CA GLY A 251 19.43 11.06 31.11
C GLY A 251 20.88 11.36 31.50
N TYR A 252 21.70 10.33 31.77
CA TYR A 252 23.12 10.49 32.07
C TYR A 252 24.02 10.43 30.82
N GLY A 253 23.44 10.20 29.64
CA GLY A 253 24.14 10.13 28.36
C GLY A 253 24.73 8.77 28.00
N HIS A 254 25.10 8.65 26.73
CA HIS A 254 25.75 7.48 26.17
C HIS A 254 27.28 7.67 26.02
N GLY A 255 27.81 8.84 26.37
CA GLY A 255 29.21 9.20 26.10
C GLY A 255 29.45 9.46 24.61
N THR A 256 30.68 9.23 24.15
CA THR A 256 31.01 9.30 22.72
C THR A 256 30.33 8.14 22.00
N GLN A 257 29.66 8.44 20.90
CA GLN A 257 28.92 7.49 20.09
C GLN A 257 29.42 7.57 18.65
N ASN A 258 29.81 6.43 18.11
CA ASN A 258 29.92 6.21 16.67
C ASN A 258 28.56 5.76 16.11
N LEU A 259 28.44 5.60 14.78
CA LEU A 259 27.16 5.27 14.17
C LEU A 259 26.53 3.96 14.69
N PRO A 260 27.22 2.79 14.72
CA PRO A 260 26.59 1.55 15.18
C PRO A 260 26.06 1.65 16.61
N THR A 261 26.84 2.23 17.53
CA THR A 261 26.42 2.41 18.93
C THR A 261 25.29 3.42 19.05
N ALA A 262 25.35 4.55 18.33
CA ALA A 262 24.29 5.56 18.33
C ALA A 262 22.97 5.01 17.77
N PHE A 263 23.04 4.16 16.75
CA PHE A 263 21.87 3.54 16.13
C PHE A 263 21.22 2.52 17.08
N ALA A 264 22.03 1.66 17.71
CA ALA A 264 21.60 0.69 18.70
C ALA A 264 20.98 1.36 19.94
N ASN A 265 21.70 2.32 20.54
CA ASN A 265 21.23 3.13 21.66
C ASN A 265 20.14 4.12 21.25
N SER A 266 19.80 4.24 19.96
CA SER A 266 18.79 5.18 19.49
C SER A 266 19.04 6.62 19.97
N CYS A 267 20.30 7.08 19.95
CA CYS A 267 20.75 8.32 20.56
C CYS A 267 20.19 9.57 19.85
N ASN A 268 19.29 10.33 20.49
CA ASN A 268 18.74 11.55 19.90
C ASN A 268 19.83 12.62 19.64
N PRO A 269 20.71 12.96 20.60
CA PRO A 269 21.80 13.90 20.36
C PRO A 269 22.70 13.58 19.16
N TYR A 270 23.01 12.30 18.91
CA TYR A 270 23.82 11.91 17.76
C TYR A 270 23.16 12.28 16.44
N PHE A 271 21.88 11.91 16.26
CA PHE A 271 21.17 12.19 15.01
C PHE A 271 20.86 13.69 14.84
N ALA A 272 20.63 14.43 15.92
CA ALA A 272 20.43 15.88 15.84
C ALA A 272 21.72 16.61 15.44
N GLN A 273 22.86 16.17 15.98
CA GLN A 273 24.18 16.66 15.55
C GLN A 273 24.46 16.32 14.10
N LEU A 274 24.15 15.09 13.63
CA LEU A 274 24.27 14.71 12.23
C LEU A 274 23.50 15.66 11.31
N VAL A 275 22.24 15.96 11.64
CA VAL A 275 21.38 16.88 10.87
C VAL A 275 21.94 18.31 10.86
N GLN A 276 22.47 18.79 11.99
CA GLN A 276 23.02 20.15 12.08
C GLN A 276 24.44 20.28 11.51
N SER A 277 25.22 19.20 11.47
CA SER A 277 26.67 19.20 11.23
C SER A 277 27.14 19.88 9.94
N GLY A 278 26.26 19.97 8.94
CA GLY A 278 26.61 20.41 7.59
C GLY A 278 27.27 19.32 6.73
N VAL A 279 27.67 18.18 7.32
CA VAL A 279 28.15 17.00 6.58
C VAL A 279 27.05 16.44 5.68
N VAL A 280 25.82 16.47 6.17
CA VAL A 280 24.61 16.12 5.41
C VAL A 280 23.80 17.40 5.21
N PRO A 281 23.83 18.02 4.02
CA PRO A 281 23.03 19.21 3.75
C PRO A 281 21.53 18.93 3.93
N LEU A 282 20.79 19.88 4.53
CA LEU A 282 19.35 19.71 4.74
C LEU A 282 18.60 19.46 3.43
N SER A 283 19.02 20.11 2.34
CA SER A 283 18.45 19.89 1.01
C SER A 283 18.59 18.44 0.53
N ALA A 284 19.66 17.74 0.92
CA ALA A 284 19.85 16.33 0.60
C ALA A 284 18.90 15.43 1.42
N ILE A 285 18.67 15.78 2.70
CA ILE A 285 17.67 15.09 3.54
C ILE A 285 16.27 15.28 2.94
N ILE A 286 15.90 16.51 2.59
CA ILE A 286 14.62 16.83 1.93
C ILE A 286 14.48 16.03 0.63
N SER A 287 15.50 16.06 -0.23
CA SER A 287 15.47 15.32 -1.51
C SER A 287 15.29 13.81 -1.31
N ALA A 288 16.02 13.22 -0.36
CA ALA A 288 15.87 11.80 -0.03
C ALA A 288 14.47 11.49 0.52
N TYR A 289 13.92 12.34 1.40
CA TYR A 289 12.58 12.17 1.95
C TYR A 289 11.52 12.27 0.85
N THR A 290 11.61 13.25 -0.05
CA THR A 290 10.70 13.35 -1.20
C THR A 290 10.78 12.10 -2.07
N LYS A 291 11.98 11.56 -2.35
CA LYS A 291 12.14 10.28 -3.09
C LYS A 291 11.55 9.07 -2.36
N MET A 292 11.62 9.04 -1.03
CA MET A 292 10.97 8.02 -0.18
C MET A 292 9.44 8.18 -0.09
N GLY A 293 8.88 9.23 -0.69
CA GLY A 293 7.44 9.48 -0.74
C GLY A 293 6.90 10.32 0.42
N TYR A 294 7.72 11.18 1.03
CA TYR A 294 7.24 12.18 2.00
C TYR A 294 6.70 13.42 1.28
N ALA A 295 5.60 13.96 1.80
CA ALA A 295 5.20 15.34 1.61
C ALA A 295 6.01 16.23 2.57
N VAL A 296 7.01 16.93 2.06
CA VAL A 296 7.91 17.76 2.88
C VAL A 296 7.46 19.22 2.82
N ASN A 297 7.44 19.91 3.96
CA ASN A 297 7.17 21.36 4.03
C ASN A 297 5.83 21.82 3.42
N GLY A 298 4.80 20.97 3.46
CA GLY A 298 3.48 21.29 2.92
C GLY A 298 3.35 21.07 1.41
N GLU A 299 4.30 20.38 0.78
CA GLU A 299 4.11 19.85 -0.57
C GLU A 299 2.86 18.97 -0.66
N LYS A 300 2.26 18.90 -1.85
CA LYS A 300 1.04 18.11 -2.08
C LYS A 300 1.34 16.64 -1.81
N ALA A 301 0.71 16.08 -0.79
CA ALA A 301 0.81 14.66 -0.48
C ALA A 301 0.19 13.80 -1.60
N ALA A 302 1.00 12.92 -2.18
CA ALA A 302 0.48 11.82 -2.99
C ALA A 302 -0.14 10.76 -2.06
N SER A 303 -1.20 10.09 -2.48
CA SER A 303 -1.67 8.90 -1.76
C SER A 303 -1.05 7.65 -2.38
N MET A 304 -0.70 6.68 -1.56
CA MET A 304 -0.41 5.32 -2.01
C MET A 304 -1.71 4.52 -2.09
N GLU A 305 -1.66 3.41 -2.82
CA GLU A 305 -2.82 2.54 -3.06
C GLU A 305 -2.42 1.07 -2.91
N LEU A 306 -3.30 0.28 -2.28
CA LEU A 306 -3.14 -1.16 -2.07
C LEU A 306 -4.47 -1.88 -2.36
N ASN A 307 -4.62 -2.42 -3.57
CA ASN A 307 -5.85 -3.07 -4.05
C ASN A 307 -7.16 -2.33 -3.71
N GLY A 308 -7.18 -1.04 -3.99
CA GLY A 308 -8.24 -0.09 -3.73
C GLY A 308 -8.03 0.73 -2.46
N ILE A 309 -7.37 0.18 -1.44
CA ILE A 309 -7.17 0.85 -0.14
C ILE A 309 -6.29 2.08 -0.34
N VAL A 310 -6.75 3.23 0.14
CA VAL A 310 -6.02 4.51 0.05
C VAL A 310 -5.20 4.70 1.32
N ILE A 311 -3.92 5.02 1.14
CA ILE A 311 -2.97 5.20 2.23
C ILE A 311 -2.36 6.60 2.08
N PRO A 312 -2.53 7.52 3.06
CA PRO A 312 -1.89 8.82 3.00
C PRO A 312 -0.37 8.70 2.97
N ALA A 313 0.31 9.55 2.21
CA ALA A 313 1.76 9.64 2.26
C ALA A 313 2.25 10.12 3.63
N ALA A 314 3.48 9.71 3.94
CA ALA A 314 4.29 10.32 4.97
C ALA A 314 4.37 11.83 4.79
N SER A 315 4.52 12.57 5.88
CA SER A 315 4.72 14.01 5.85
C SER A 315 5.66 14.45 6.94
N THR A 316 6.34 15.58 6.72
CA THR A 316 7.23 16.19 7.71
C THR A 316 7.49 17.68 7.42
N VAL A 317 8.08 18.38 8.38
CA VAL A 317 8.52 19.77 8.24
C VAL A 317 10.01 19.87 8.53
N LEU A 318 10.77 20.28 7.53
CA LEU A 318 12.24 20.38 7.53
C LEU A 318 12.65 21.70 6.86
N LYS A 319 12.72 22.80 7.63
CA LYS A 319 12.93 24.15 7.06
C LYS A 319 14.35 24.66 7.22
N ASP A 320 14.95 24.41 8.38
CA ASP A 320 16.28 24.88 8.76
C ASP A 320 16.92 23.85 9.71
N ASN A 321 18.18 23.48 9.48
CA ASN A 321 18.83 22.37 10.18
C ASN A 321 19.25 22.70 11.63
N THR A 322 19.15 23.97 12.03
CA THR A 322 19.36 24.44 13.40
C THR A 322 18.04 24.51 14.18
N GLN A 323 16.88 24.46 13.52
CA GLN A 323 15.59 24.54 14.19
C GLN A 323 15.26 23.22 14.91
N PHE A 324 14.75 23.35 16.13
CA PHE A 324 14.26 22.23 16.93
C PHE A 324 13.24 21.36 16.18
N GLU A 325 12.28 21.99 15.48
CA GLU A 325 11.24 21.28 14.72
C GLU A 325 11.84 20.40 13.61
N THR A 326 12.82 20.91 12.85
CA THR A 326 13.51 20.14 11.81
C THR A 326 14.29 18.97 12.39
N GLN A 327 15.03 19.20 13.48
CA GLN A 327 15.84 18.18 14.12
C GLN A 327 14.94 17.06 14.66
N TRP A 328 13.90 17.40 15.42
CA TRP A 328 12.94 16.41 15.90
C TRP A 328 12.15 15.73 14.79
N GLY A 329 11.82 16.44 13.70
CA GLY A 329 11.21 15.86 12.52
C GLY A 329 12.10 14.81 11.85
N ALA A 330 13.40 15.09 11.73
CA ALA A 330 14.37 14.10 11.26
C ALA A 330 14.49 12.91 12.22
N LEU A 331 14.31 13.12 13.52
CA LEU A 331 14.33 12.05 14.52
C LEU A 331 12.99 11.28 14.66
N GLY A 332 11.93 11.73 13.96
CA GLY A 332 10.62 11.08 13.92
C GLY A 332 9.58 11.57 14.92
N GLN A 333 9.72 12.81 15.39
CA GLN A 333 8.77 13.50 16.28
C GLN A 333 8.26 14.80 15.60
N GLY A 334 7.56 15.64 16.36
CA GLY A 334 7.01 16.90 15.86
C GLY A 334 5.89 16.65 14.87
N LYS A 335 5.99 17.24 13.68
CA LYS A 335 4.98 17.10 12.61
C LYS A 335 5.24 15.93 11.66
N THR A 336 6.16 15.03 12.01
CA THR A 336 6.43 13.85 11.19
C THR A 336 5.36 12.79 11.41
N LEU A 337 4.69 12.41 10.33
CA LEU A 337 3.69 11.35 10.32
C LEU A 337 4.00 10.37 9.19
N VAL A 338 3.92 9.07 9.48
CA VAL A 338 4.19 7.98 8.53
C VAL A 338 3.23 6.82 8.81
N SER A 339 2.65 6.19 7.79
CA SER A 339 1.85 4.98 8.02
C SER A 339 2.74 3.75 8.30
N PRO A 340 2.29 2.79 9.13
CA PRO A 340 3.00 1.52 9.31
C PRO A 340 3.28 0.78 8.00
N TYR A 341 2.35 0.88 7.03
CA TYR A 341 2.55 0.38 5.67
C TYR A 341 3.77 1.00 4.99
N GLN A 342 3.95 2.33 5.05
CA GLN A 342 5.08 2.99 4.40
C GLN A 342 6.40 2.69 5.12
N LEU A 343 6.38 2.62 6.45
CA LEU A 343 7.53 2.17 7.23
C LEU A 343 7.99 0.76 6.81
N MET A 344 7.04 -0.18 6.68
CA MET A 344 7.26 -1.54 6.19
C MET A 344 7.80 -1.55 4.75
N LEU A 345 7.24 -0.72 3.87
CA LEU A 345 7.64 -0.64 2.46
C LEU A 345 9.13 -0.30 2.33
N TRP A 346 9.61 0.69 3.09
CA TRP A 346 11.04 1.04 3.11
C TRP A 346 11.91 -0.12 3.61
N GLN A 347 11.45 -0.90 4.58
CA GLN A 347 12.21 -2.07 5.05
C GLN A 347 12.38 -3.13 3.97
N GLY A 348 11.37 -3.35 3.13
CA GLY A 348 11.53 -4.29 2.02
C GLY A 348 12.45 -3.78 0.92
N ALA A 349 12.51 -2.46 0.69
CA ALA A 349 13.53 -1.88 -0.21
C ALA A 349 14.96 -2.01 0.34
N ILE A 350 15.14 -1.88 1.66
CA ILE A 350 16.41 -2.13 2.35
C ILE A 350 16.77 -3.63 2.26
N ALA A 351 15.82 -4.52 2.51
CA ALA A 351 16.02 -5.97 2.46
C ALA A 351 16.42 -6.44 1.06
N ASN A 352 15.79 -5.88 0.03
CA ASN A 352 16.10 -6.18 -1.37
C ASN A 352 17.50 -5.67 -1.80
N GLY A 353 18.13 -4.78 -1.02
CA GLY A 353 19.47 -4.24 -1.29
C GLY A 353 19.57 -3.30 -2.50
N THR A 354 18.51 -3.17 -3.30
CA THR A 354 18.48 -2.32 -4.50
C THR A 354 17.97 -0.92 -4.23
N GLY A 355 17.36 -0.67 -3.07
CA GLY A 355 16.64 0.56 -2.77
C GLY A 355 15.30 0.72 -3.52
N ASN A 356 14.86 -0.34 -4.19
CA ASN A 356 13.51 -0.50 -4.76
C ASN A 356 12.73 -1.53 -3.93
N ALA A 357 11.48 -1.21 -3.58
CA ALA A 357 10.56 -2.19 -3.02
C ALA A 357 9.74 -2.83 -4.13
N VAL A 358 9.50 -4.14 -4.01
CA VAL A 358 8.42 -4.79 -4.75
C VAL A 358 7.11 -4.25 -4.20
N LYS A 359 6.22 -3.76 -5.08
CA LYS A 359 4.94 -3.19 -4.68
C LYS A 359 4.10 -4.23 -3.93
N PRO A 360 3.71 -3.94 -2.68
CA PRO A 360 2.83 -4.83 -1.94
C PRO A 360 1.47 -4.99 -2.62
N TYR A 361 0.89 -6.18 -2.53
CA TYR A 361 -0.48 -6.48 -2.94
C TYR A 361 -1.13 -7.46 -1.97
N LEU A 362 -2.40 -7.18 -1.68
CA LEU A 362 -3.26 -7.96 -0.81
C LEU A 362 -4.23 -8.86 -1.57
N LEU A 363 -4.59 -8.55 -2.82
CA LEU A 363 -5.48 -9.39 -3.65
C LEU A 363 -4.69 -10.22 -4.67
N ALA A 364 -4.72 -11.54 -4.52
CA ALA A 364 -4.07 -12.49 -5.42
C ALA A 364 -4.87 -12.73 -6.70
N SER A 365 -6.19 -12.91 -6.57
CA SER A 365 -7.08 -13.13 -7.70
C SER A 365 -8.51 -12.66 -7.43
N LYS A 366 -9.28 -12.50 -8.51
CA LYS A 366 -10.73 -12.32 -8.48
C LYS A 366 -11.38 -13.37 -9.36
N THR A 367 -12.48 -13.95 -8.90
CA THR A 367 -13.27 -14.93 -9.65
C THR A 367 -14.64 -14.34 -9.92
N SER A 368 -15.00 -14.24 -11.20
CA SER A 368 -16.32 -13.77 -11.60
C SER A 368 -17.42 -14.76 -11.19
N PRO A 369 -18.70 -14.33 -11.14
CA PRO A 369 -19.82 -15.23 -10.85
C PRO A 369 -19.86 -16.48 -11.73
N LYS A 370 -19.38 -16.38 -12.98
CA LYS A 370 -19.30 -17.48 -13.95
C LYS A 370 -18.13 -18.45 -13.72
N GLY A 371 -17.37 -18.28 -12.64
CA GLY A 371 -16.21 -19.10 -12.31
C GLY A 371 -14.93 -18.76 -13.09
N HIS A 372 -14.91 -17.69 -13.88
CA HIS A 372 -13.67 -17.24 -14.53
C HIS A 372 -12.79 -16.50 -13.53
N GLU A 373 -11.63 -17.08 -13.21
CA GLU A 373 -10.60 -16.50 -12.35
C GLU A 373 -9.66 -15.59 -13.14
N THR A 374 -9.34 -14.43 -12.58
CA THR A 374 -8.33 -13.48 -13.06
C THR A 374 -7.32 -13.23 -11.95
N LYS A 375 -6.05 -13.58 -12.20
CA LYS A 375 -4.95 -13.25 -11.29
C LYS A 375 -4.69 -11.74 -11.32
N LEU A 376 -4.53 -11.15 -10.15
CA LEU A 376 -4.26 -9.72 -9.95
C LEU A 376 -2.79 -9.46 -9.56
N ALA A 377 -2.04 -10.51 -9.22
CA ALA A 377 -0.61 -10.43 -8.95
C ALA A 377 0.12 -9.84 -10.16
N SER A 378 0.69 -8.64 -9.98
CA SER A 378 1.64 -8.05 -10.93
C SER A 378 2.87 -7.62 -10.15
N ARG A 379 4.01 -8.29 -10.41
CA ARG A 379 5.29 -7.88 -9.84
C ARG A 379 5.66 -6.56 -10.48
N ALA A 380 5.50 -5.47 -9.73
CA ALA A 380 5.89 -4.14 -10.12
C ALA A 380 6.71 -3.53 -8.99
N ASP A 381 7.68 -2.69 -9.31
CA ASP A 381 8.54 -2.05 -8.31
C ASP A 381 8.11 -0.60 -8.07
N THR A 382 8.40 -0.07 -6.87
CA THR A 382 8.11 1.32 -6.48
C THR A 382 8.94 2.37 -7.24
N GLY A 383 9.98 1.94 -7.96
CA GLY A 383 11.08 2.79 -8.39
C GLY A 383 12.07 3.05 -7.26
N GLU A 384 13.22 3.66 -7.62
CA GLU A 384 14.36 3.80 -6.72
C GLU A 384 14.09 4.90 -5.70
N MET A 385 13.93 4.50 -4.43
CA MET A 385 13.73 5.44 -3.31
C MET A 385 15.06 5.94 -2.75
N PHE A 386 16.09 5.09 -2.77
CA PHE A 386 17.45 5.37 -2.34
C PHE A 386 18.44 4.47 -3.08
N THR A 387 19.73 4.83 -3.08
CA THR A 387 20.75 4.05 -3.81
C THR A 387 20.95 2.64 -3.23
N PRO A 388 21.37 1.66 -4.05
CA PRO A 388 21.74 0.32 -3.58
C PRO A 388 22.84 0.33 -2.51
N GLU A 389 23.84 1.21 -2.64
CA GLU A 389 24.92 1.35 -1.65
C GLU A 389 24.36 1.78 -0.27
N SER A 390 23.48 2.78 -0.26
CA SER A 390 22.82 3.22 0.98
C SER A 390 21.91 2.15 1.57
N ALA A 391 21.18 1.41 0.72
CA ALA A 391 20.34 0.29 1.14
C ALA A 391 21.17 -0.78 1.85
N GLN A 392 22.28 -1.21 1.24
CA GLN A 392 23.15 -2.25 1.80
C GLN A 392 23.83 -1.79 3.09
N ALA A 393 24.28 -0.53 3.17
CA ALA A 393 24.89 0.02 4.38
C ALA A 393 23.90 0.04 5.55
N VAL A 394 22.66 0.48 5.33
CA VAL A 394 21.61 0.44 6.37
C VAL A 394 21.22 -1.00 6.71
N GLN A 395 21.13 -1.89 5.72
CA GLN A 395 20.87 -3.32 5.95
C GLN A 395 21.90 -3.91 6.91
N ASN A 396 23.19 -3.59 6.71
CA ASN A 396 24.28 -4.05 7.57
C ASN A 396 24.17 -3.49 9.00
N VAL A 397 23.93 -2.19 9.16
CA VAL A 397 23.75 -1.55 10.48
C VAL A 397 22.56 -2.16 11.23
N MET A 398 21.43 -2.35 10.55
CA MET A 398 20.22 -2.94 11.15
C MET A 398 20.42 -4.41 11.53
N THR A 399 21.14 -5.18 10.70
CA THR A 399 21.43 -6.60 10.97
C THR A 399 22.42 -6.76 12.11
N GLN A 400 23.45 -5.89 12.18
CA GLN A 400 24.37 -5.84 13.30
C GLN A 400 23.63 -5.52 14.61
N ASN A 401 22.72 -4.55 14.58
CA ASN A 401 21.89 -4.20 15.74
C ASN A 401 21.10 -5.41 16.28
N VAL A 402 20.53 -6.25 15.41
CA VAL A 402 19.84 -7.48 15.84
C VAL A 402 20.79 -8.47 16.51
N ARG A 403 21.95 -8.74 15.87
CA ARG A 403 22.94 -9.70 16.39
C ARG A 403 23.44 -9.33 17.79
N GLU A 404 23.59 -8.04 18.06
CA GLU A 404 24.16 -7.54 19.31
C GLU A 404 23.11 -7.29 20.40
N HIS A 405 21.87 -6.92 20.03
CA HIS A 405 20.90 -6.39 21.00
C HIS A 405 19.50 -7.05 20.99
N TYR A 406 19.17 -7.88 20.01
CA TYR A 406 17.82 -8.47 19.87
C TYR A 406 17.84 -10.00 19.93
N GLY A 407 18.27 -10.56 21.07
CA GLY A 407 18.30 -12.02 21.29
C GLY A 407 16.97 -12.74 21.06
N THR A 408 15.83 -12.06 21.24
CA THR A 408 14.47 -12.58 20.96
C THR A 408 14.29 -13.02 19.49
N LEU A 409 15.03 -12.40 18.56
CA LEU A 409 14.98 -12.71 17.13
C LEU A 409 16.09 -13.69 16.70
N SER A 410 16.80 -14.30 17.66
CA SER A 410 17.79 -15.33 17.37
C SER A 410 17.17 -16.50 16.58
N GLY A 411 17.91 -16.99 15.59
CA GLY A 411 17.43 -18.00 14.64
C GLY A 411 16.91 -17.43 13.33
N TYR A 412 16.70 -16.11 13.23
CA TYR A 412 16.43 -15.42 11.96
C TYR A 412 17.55 -14.44 11.59
N THR A 413 17.89 -14.34 10.31
CA THR A 413 18.78 -13.28 9.81
C THR A 413 17.98 -12.00 9.59
N CYS A 414 17.78 -11.22 10.65
CA CYS A 414 16.97 -10.00 10.60
C CYS A 414 17.78 -8.73 10.79
N GLY A 415 17.23 -7.62 10.29
CA GLY A 415 17.62 -6.26 10.68
C GLY A 415 16.42 -5.51 11.24
N VAL A 416 16.60 -4.80 12.37
CA VAL A 416 15.50 -4.05 13.01
C VAL A 416 15.93 -2.70 13.57
N LYS A 417 14.95 -1.79 13.70
CA LYS A 417 15.08 -0.54 14.46
C LYS A 417 13.85 -0.35 15.36
N SER A 418 14.08 -0.19 16.66
CA SER A 418 13.03 0.23 17.60
C SER A 418 12.70 1.70 17.51
N GLY A 419 11.46 2.04 17.80
CA GLY A 419 10.98 3.40 17.99
C GLY A 419 10.23 3.53 19.31
N THR A 420 10.34 4.70 19.91
CA THR A 420 9.38 5.17 20.90
C THR A 420 8.87 6.50 20.39
N ALA A 421 7.56 6.62 20.30
CA ALA A 421 6.90 7.80 19.80
C ALA A 421 6.03 8.41 20.90
N GLN A 422 6.34 9.64 21.27
CA GLN A 422 5.54 10.40 22.23
C GLN A 422 4.29 10.94 21.55
N VAL A 423 3.13 10.68 22.16
CA VAL A 423 1.81 11.10 21.71
C VAL A 423 1.15 11.89 22.82
N ASN A 424 0.55 13.03 22.46
CA ASN A 424 -0.36 13.77 23.31
C ASN A 424 -1.73 13.77 22.62
N ASP A 425 -2.68 13.05 23.19
CA ASP A 425 -4.05 12.94 22.69
C ASP A 425 -5.01 13.48 23.75
N ASN A 426 -5.65 14.61 23.46
CA ASN A 426 -6.59 15.29 24.36
C ASN A 426 -6.05 15.49 25.79
N GLY A 427 -4.76 15.81 25.93
CA GLY A 427 -4.10 16.02 27.22
C GLY A 427 -3.63 14.74 27.93
N LYS A 428 -3.89 13.55 27.36
CA LYS A 428 -3.28 12.29 27.79
C LYS A 428 -1.95 12.13 27.05
N GLU A 429 -0.86 12.08 27.81
CA GLU A 429 0.46 11.76 27.28
C GLU A 429 0.72 10.27 27.43
N TYR A 430 1.12 9.62 26.34
CA TYR A 430 1.54 8.23 26.33
C TYR A 430 2.59 8.01 25.24
N GLU A 431 3.26 6.87 25.31
CA GLU A 431 4.27 6.51 24.33
C GLU A 431 3.89 5.23 23.60
N ASN A 432 3.97 5.27 22.27
CA ASN A 432 3.83 4.10 21.43
C ASN A 432 5.20 3.42 21.27
N SER A 433 5.21 2.09 21.27
CA SER A 433 6.39 1.28 20.97
C SER A 433 6.33 0.80 19.53
N LEU A 434 7.38 1.07 18.75
CA LEU A 434 7.47 0.66 17.36
C LEU A 434 8.65 -0.28 17.14
N LEU A 435 8.52 -1.19 16.19
CA LEU A 435 9.62 -1.97 15.64
C LEU A 435 9.41 -2.13 14.14
N VAL A 436 10.36 -1.64 13.36
CA VAL A 436 10.43 -1.87 11.92
C VAL A 436 11.59 -2.81 11.64
N GLY A 437 11.44 -3.67 10.64
CA GLY A 437 12.53 -4.51 10.22
C GLY A 437 12.23 -5.39 9.03
N PHE A 438 13.18 -6.26 8.75
CA PHE A 438 13.11 -7.26 7.71
C PHE A 438 13.84 -8.53 8.14
N CYS A 439 13.48 -9.64 7.52
CA CYS A 439 14.12 -10.95 7.60
C CYS A 439 14.68 -11.32 6.22
N LEU A 440 15.96 -11.67 6.17
CA LEU A 440 16.69 -12.00 4.95
C LEU A 440 16.67 -13.50 4.63
N ASP A 441 16.18 -14.33 5.54
CA ASP A 441 16.14 -15.78 5.33
C ASP A 441 15.25 -16.10 4.12
N GLU A 442 15.74 -16.93 3.20
CA GLU A 442 15.02 -17.29 1.97
C GLU A 442 13.65 -17.94 2.23
N GLN A 443 13.55 -18.65 3.36
CA GLN A 443 12.32 -19.30 3.81
C GLN A 443 11.33 -18.31 4.45
N CYS A 444 11.79 -17.12 4.88
CA CYS A 444 10.95 -16.08 5.47
C CYS A 444 11.41 -14.66 5.03
N PRO A 445 11.32 -14.31 3.73
CA PRO A 445 11.78 -13.03 3.20
C PRO A 445 10.72 -11.96 3.47
N VAL A 446 10.60 -11.53 4.73
CA VAL A 446 9.51 -10.69 5.22
C VAL A 446 10.03 -9.33 5.65
N ALA A 447 9.37 -8.26 5.25
CA ALA A 447 9.55 -6.92 5.81
C ALA A 447 8.30 -6.53 6.60
N PHE A 448 8.48 -5.87 7.74
CA PHE A 448 7.41 -5.65 8.70
C PHE A 448 7.50 -4.31 9.44
N CYS A 449 6.35 -3.87 9.95
CA CYS A 449 6.22 -2.79 10.92
C CYS A 449 5.23 -3.22 12.00
N ILE A 450 5.60 -3.03 13.27
CA ILE A 450 4.79 -3.36 14.44
C ILE A 450 4.72 -2.13 15.34
N VAL A 451 3.52 -1.85 15.84
CA VAL A 451 3.22 -0.73 16.71
C VAL A 451 2.36 -1.23 17.86
N ILE A 452 2.80 -1.01 19.09
CA ILE A 452 2.01 -1.19 20.31
C ILE A 452 1.66 0.20 20.83
N GLU A 453 0.37 0.46 21.02
CA GLU A 453 -0.10 1.69 21.64
C GLU A 453 0.02 1.60 23.16
N GLU A 454 0.33 2.74 23.81
CA GLU A 454 0.42 2.84 25.27
C GLU A 454 1.36 1.78 25.88
N ARG A 455 2.66 1.93 25.60
CA ARG A 455 3.70 0.94 25.93
C ARG A 455 3.85 0.60 27.41
N GLU A 456 3.31 1.42 28.32
CA GLU A 456 3.60 1.36 29.75
C GLU A 456 3.08 0.11 30.48
N SER A 457 2.13 -0.66 29.90
CA SER A 457 1.81 -2.00 30.43
C SER A 457 2.72 -3.09 29.84
N TRP A 458 3.36 -3.85 30.71
CA TRP A 458 4.54 -4.69 30.45
C TRP A 458 4.25 -6.07 29.86
N ASP A 459 3.03 -6.32 29.38
CA ASP A 459 2.57 -7.68 29.07
C ASP A 459 3.15 -8.24 27.76
N VAL A 460 3.56 -7.38 26.83
CA VAL A 460 4.09 -7.76 25.53
C VAL A 460 5.02 -6.69 24.94
N THR A 461 6.07 -7.12 24.24
CA THR A 461 7.02 -6.26 23.51
C THR A 461 6.87 -6.40 22.00
N THR A 462 7.23 -5.37 21.25
CA THR A 462 7.24 -5.41 19.77
C THR A 462 8.19 -6.49 19.22
N ALA A 463 9.27 -6.81 19.93
CA ALA A 463 10.19 -7.89 19.55
C ALA A 463 9.57 -9.28 19.72
N GLN A 464 8.75 -9.51 20.75
CA GLN A 464 7.99 -10.77 20.92
C GLN A 464 6.91 -10.93 19.83
N ILE A 465 6.24 -9.83 19.47
CA ILE A 465 5.28 -9.83 18.35
C ILE A 465 6.01 -10.12 17.03
N ALA A 466 7.17 -9.51 16.80
CA ALA A 466 7.99 -9.78 15.61
C ALA A 466 8.40 -11.25 15.54
N ARG A 467 8.81 -11.84 16.66
CA ARG A 467 9.13 -13.26 16.71
C ARG A 467 7.93 -14.13 16.32
N THR A 468 6.77 -13.87 16.93
CA THR A 468 5.52 -14.60 16.61
C THR A 468 5.15 -14.44 15.13
N LEU A 469 5.32 -13.24 14.59
CA LEU A 469 5.06 -12.94 13.18
C LEU A 469 5.95 -13.77 12.26
N LEU A 470 7.26 -13.80 12.51
CA LEU A 470 8.21 -14.56 11.69
C LEU A 470 7.94 -16.07 11.78
N ASP A 471 7.69 -16.60 12.98
CA ASP A 471 7.37 -18.01 13.20
C ASP A 471 6.07 -18.40 12.48
N ALA A 472 5.03 -17.58 12.60
CA ALA A 472 3.74 -17.86 11.99
C ALA A 472 3.76 -17.75 10.46
N VAL A 473 4.47 -16.76 9.91
CA VAL A 473 4.65 -16.63 8.46
C VAL A 473 5.47 -17.79 7.90
N SER A 474 6.54 -18.19 8.58
CA SER A 474 7.35 -19.33 8.17
C SER A 474 6.53 -20.63 8.13
N ALA A 475 5.71 -20.86 9.16
CA ALA A 475 4.82 -22.02 9.24
C ALA A 475 3.69 -22.00 8.19
N ALA A 476 3.22 -20.81 7.78
CA ALA A 476 2.17 -20.69 6.76
C ALA A 476 2.66 -20.88 5.31
N ARG A 477 3.98 -21.07 5.10
CA ARG A 477 4.57 -21.38 3.78
C ARG A 477 4.81 -22.87 3.57
N SER A 478 4.96 -23.64 4.66
CA SER A 478 5.03 -25.12 4.64
C SER A 478 3.65 -25.71 4.52
#